data_AF-A0A6P0J119-F1
#
_entry.id   AF-A0A6P0J119-F1
#
_cell.length_a   1.000
_cell.length_b   1.000
_cell.length_c   1.000
_cell.angle_alpha   90.00
_cell.angle_beta   90.00
_cell.angle_gamma   90.00
#
_symmetry.space_group_name_H-M   'P 1'
#
loop_
_entity.id
_entity.type
_entity.pdbx_description
1 polymer ?
#
loop_
_entity_poly.entity_id
_entity_poly.type
_entity_poly.pdbx_seq_one_letter_code
_entity_poly.pdbx_strand_id
1 'polypeptide(L)'
;QEGAPSTVTLDLASEIALILSEPDITLVDVKPLVSEQVALDSYDGVLDFAGSSGVTLPEREASDSRSNTFMSGDSELSYFLGSGDQDLIFTALGTSTVTGAGNLLSGFQTQVAGEVTLTYEYQSVPEPTSVIGLGLVGLGLLTQTKRTRKS
;
A
#
# COMPACT_ATOMS: atom_id res chain seq x y z
N GLN A 1 -23.27 -22.15 36.31
CA GLN A 1 -24.06 -22.29 35.08
C GLN A 1 -23.14 -23.01 34.11
N GLU A 2 -23.42 -24.27 33.79
CA GLU A 2 -22.62 -25.07 32.86
C GLU A 2 -22.77 -24.50 31.45
N GLY A 3 -21.67 -24.41 30.68
CA GLY A 3 -21.66 -23.80 29.35
C GLY A 3 -22.47 -24.65 28.36
N ALA A 4 -23.23 -24.02 27.47
CA ALA A 4 -23.89 -24.70 26.36
C ALA A 4 -22.91 -24.86 25.18
N PRO A 5 -23.10 -25.86 24.30
CA PRO A 5 -22.34 -25.93 23.05
C PRO A 5 -22.55 -24.64 22.25
N SER A 6 -21.51 -24.19 21.56
CA SER A 6 -21.51 -22.91 20.86
C SER A 6 -20.62 -22.95 19.63
N THR A 7 -21.05 -22.24 18.58
CA THR A 7 -20.19 -21.94 17.43
C THR A 7 -19.44 -20.65 17.71
N VAL A 8 -18.13 -20.73 17.61
CA VAL A 8 -17.20 -19.61 17.74
C VAL A 8 -16.73 -19.21 16.35
N THR A 9 -16.71 -17.91 16.08
CA THR A 9 -16.14 -17.33 14.85
C THR A 9 -14.82 -16.67 15.19
N LEU A 10 -13.78 -17.01 14.45
CA LEU A 10 -12.45 -16.42 14.52
C LEU A 10 -12.22 -15.62 13.26
N ASP A 11 -11.89 -14.34 13.41
CA ASP A 11 -11.45 -13.49 12.33
C ASP A 11 -9.96 -13.21 12.55
N LEU A 12 -9.10 -13.95 11.86
CA LEU A 12 -7.65 -13.78 11.88
C LEU A 12 -7.28 -12.73 10.85
N ALA A 13 -7.15 -11.49 11.31
CA ALA A 13 -7.02 -10.33 10.47
C ALA A 13 -5.70 -9.59 10.71
N SER A 14 -5.30 -8.82 9.70
CA SER A 14 -4.26 -7.82 9.83
C SER A 14 -4.61 -6.56 9.06
N GLU A 15 -4.01 -5.45 9.47
CA GLU A 15 -4.06 -4.18 8.76
C GLU A 15 -2.62 -3.75 8.46
N ILE A 16 -2.32 -3.60 7.17
CA ILE A 16 -1.01 -3.20 6.68
C ILE A 16 -1.21 -1.94 5.85
N ALA A 17 -0.45 -0.89 6.15
CA ALA A 17 -0.55 0.37 5.45
C ALA A 17 0.81 1.00 5.18
N LEU A 18 0.91 1.67 4.03
CA LEU A 18 1.99 2.59 3.73
C LEU A 18 1.44 4.01 3.78
N ILE A 19 2.07 4.84 4.61
CA ILE A 19 1.61 6.18 4.93
C ILE A 19 2.73 7.17 4.62
N LEU A 20 2.38 8.28 3.98
CA LEU A 20 3.23 9.45 3.86
C LEU A 20 3.25 10.16 5.23
N SER A 21 4.43 10.40 5.79
CA SER A 21 4.52 10.93 7.16
C SER A 21 4.05 12.38 7.26
N GLU A 22 4.34 13.17 6.22
CA GLU A 22 3.94 14.57 6.11
C GLU A 22 3.64 14.89 4.64
N PRO A 23 2.39 15.26 4.30
CA PRO A 23 1.20 15.17 5.16
C PRO A 23 0.82 13.71 5.47
N ASP A 24 0.14 13.47 6.60
CA ASP A 24 -0.37 12.16 7.04
C ASP A 24 -1.42 11.60 6.07
N ILE A 25 -0.96 10.88 5.03
CA ILE A 25 -1.78 10.35 3.94
C ILE A 25 -1.50 8.86 3.76
N THR A 26 -2.53 8.03 3.85
CA THR A 26 -2.44 6.61 3.47
C THR A 26 -2.33 6.48 1.95
N LEU A 27 -1.19 5.95 1.49
CA LEU A 27 -0.90 5.74 0.06
C LEU A 27 -1.53 4.45 -0.45
N VAL A 28 -1.43 3.39 0.36
CA VAL A 28 -2.01 2.08 0.10
C VAL A 28 -2.22 1.33 1.41
N ASP A 29 -3.33 0.61 1.50
CA ASP A 29 -3.64 -0.29 2.60
C ASP A 29 -4.16 -1.64 2.09
N VAL A 30 -3.87 -2.70 2.82
CA VAL A 30 -4.37 -4.05 2.60
C VAL A 30 -4.84 -4.67 3.91
N LYS A 31 -5.84 -5.55 3.83
CA LYS A 31 -6.48 -6.15 5.01
C LYS A 31 -6.64 -7.67 4.84
N PRO A 32 -5.54 -8.44 4.87
CA PRO A 32 -5.62 -9.91 4.84
C PRO A 32 -6.51 -10.42 5.99
N LEU A 33 -7.44 -11.32 5.66
CA LEU A 33 -8.39 -11.91 6.60
C LEU A 33 -8.60 -13.39 6.31
N VAL A 34 -8.48 -14.22 7.34
CA VAL A 34 -9.06 -15.57 7.37
C VAL A 34 -10.20 -15.56 8.38
N SER A 35 -11.40 -15.93 7.95
CA SER A 35 -12.53 -16.13 8.84
C SER A 35 -12.85 -17.63 8.94
N GLU A 36 -12.94 -18.15 10.15
CA GLU A 36 -13.23 -19.55 10.43
C GLU A 36 -14.28 -19.68 11.52
N GLN A 37 -15.12 -20.71 11.40
CA GLN A 37 -16.07 -21.09 12.44
C GLN A 37 -15.69 -22.44 13.02
N VAL A 38 -15.72 -22.53 14.35
CA VAL A 38 -15.48 -23.77 15.08
C VAL A 38 -16.65 -24.04 16.01
N ALA A 39 -17.21 -25.24 15.92
CA ALA A 39 -18.20 -25.71 16.87
C ALA A 39 -17.48 -26.31 18.08
N LEU A 40 -17.82 -25.84 19.28
CA LEU A 40 -17.35 -26.36 20.55
C LEU A 40 -18.52 -26.93 21.35
N ASP A 41 -18.26 -28.04 22.04
CA ASP A 41 -19.18 -28.61 23.00
C ASP A 41 -19.21 -27.79 24.31
N SER A 42 -20.04 -28.23 25.25
CA SER A 42 -20.13 -27.67 26.60
C SER A 42 -18.79 -27.75 27.34
N TYR A 43 -18.47 -26.75 28.16
CA TYR A 43 -17.29 -26.78 29.04
C TYR A 43 -17.34 -28.02 29.94
N ASP A 44 -16.28 -28.82 29.91
CA ASP A 44 -16.20 -30.11 30.59
C ASP A 44 -15.62 -30.03 32.02
N GLY A 45 -15.29 -28.81 32.47
CA GLY A 45 -14.72 -28.55 33.79
C GLY A 45 -13.21 -28.32 33.81
N VAL A 46 -12.51 -28.58 32.70
CA VAL A 46 -11.04 -28.43 32.59
C VAL A 46 -10.69 -27.27 31.65
N LEU A 47 -9.84 -26.35 32.11
CA LEU A 47 -9.38 -25.25 31.28
C LEU A 47 -8.19 -25.71 30.43
N ASP A 48 -8.48 -26.19 29.23
CA ASP A 48 -7.50 -26.46 28.20
C ASP A 48 -8.01 -26.03 26.81
N PHE A 49 -7.18 -26.19 25.79
CA PHE A 49 -7.51 -25.88 24.39
C PHE A 49 -7.54 -27.17 23.55
N ALA A 50 -8.06 -28.26 24.13
CA ALA A 50 -8.12 -29.58 23.53
C ALA A 50 -9.50 -30.24 23.71
N GLY A 51 -9.67 -31.44 23.16
CA GLY A 51 -10.92 -32.18 23.26
C GLY A 51 -12.03 -31.58 22.39
N SER A 52 -13.29 -31.73 22.81
CA SER A 52 -14.44 -31.17 22.10
C SER A 52 -14.93 -29.84 22.68
N SER A 53 -14.53 -29.50 23.91
CA SER A 53 -14.84 -28.26 24.62
C SER A 53 -13.82 -27.14 24.33
N GLY A 54 -12.65 -27.48 23.76
CA GLY A 54 -11.59 -26.56 23.38
C GLY A 54 -10.90 -26.98 22.08
N VAL A 55 -10.16 -26.05 21.46
CA VAL A 55 -9.44 -26.32 20.21
C VAL A 55 -8.16 -25.49 20.14
N THR A 56 -7.09 -26.09 19.63
CA THR A 56 -5.90 -25.40 19.16
C THR A 56 -5.86 -25.53 17.64
N LEU A 57 -5.95 -24.41 16.94
CA LEU A 57 -5.94 -24.40 15.48
C LEU A 57 -4.50 -24.40 14.96
N PRO A 58 -4.22 -25.09 13.85
CA PRO A 58 -2.94 -24.95 13.15
C PRO A 58 -2.81 -23.53 12.58
N GLU A 59 -1.58 -23.16 12.23
CA GLU A 59 -1.26 -21.88 11.60
C GLU A 59 -2.14 -21.61 10.37
N ARG A 60 -2.55 -20.36 10.23
CA ARG A 60 -3.33 -19.86 9.10
C ARG A 60 -2.60 -18.71 8.46
N GLU A 61 -2.65 -18.69 7.14
CA GLU A 61 -2.05 -17.64 6.33
C GLU A 61 -3.14 -16.92 5.54
N ALA A 62 -3.05 -15.60 5.50
CA ALA A 62 -3.74 -14.76 4.53
C ALA A 62 -2.74 -13.79 3.93
N SER A 63 -2.92 -13.53 2.65
CA SER A 63 -2.15 -12.54 1.91
C SER A 63 -3.12 -11.67 1.13
N ASP A 64 -2.80 -10.39 1.02
CA ASP A 64 -3.51 -9.43 0.20
C ASP A 64 -2.49 -8.48 -0.44
N SER A 65 -2.86 -7.91 -1.58
CA SER A 65 -1.97 -7.03 -2.34
C SER A 65 -2.78 -5.96 -3.02
N ARG A 66 -2.30 -4.72 -2.95
CA ARG A 66 -2.93 -3.58 -3.59
C ARG A 66 -1.86 -2.65 -4.13
N SER A 67 -2.19 -1.98 -5.23
CA SER A 67 -1.36 -0.94 -5.82
C SER A 67 -2.19 0.33 -5.99
N ASN A 68 -1.53 1.47 -5.88
CA ASN A 68 -2.09 2.76 -6.24
C ASN A 68 -1.16 3.43 -7.25
N THR A 69 -1.72 4.14 -8.22
CA THR A 69 -0.97 4.79 -9.31
C THR A 69 -1.35 6.25 -9.37
N PHE A 70 -0.36 7.13 -9.27
CA PHE A 70 -0.54 8.58 -9.41
C PHE A 70 -0.06 9.04 -10.78
N MET A 71 -0.91 9.75 -11.52
CA MET A 71 -0.64 10.27 -12.85
C MET A 71 -0.42 11.79 -12.85
N SER A 72 0.09 12.31 -13.97
CA SER A 72 0.21 13.76 -14.18
C SER A 72 -1.15 14.45 -14.01
N GLY A 73 -1.24 15.32 -13.00
CA GLY A 73 -2.47 16.01 -12.62
C GLY A 73 -2.96 15.64 -11.22
N ASP A 74 -2.52 14.51 -10.67
CA ASP A 74 -2.83 14.11 -9.30
C ASP A 74 -1.98 14.93 -8.32
N SER A 75 -2.61 15.45 -7.27
CA SER A 75 -1.93 16.25 -6.25
C SER A 75 -0.88 15.44 -5.49
N GLU A 76 -1.14 14.16 -5.29
CA GLU A 76 -0.33 13.22 -4.54
C GLU A 76 0.99 12.92 -5.24
N LEU A 77 1.00 12.94 -6.59
CA LEU A 77 2.24 12.77 -7.35
C LEU A 77 3.27 13.84 -6.98
N SER A 78 2.83 15.06 -6.65
CA SER A 78 3.74 16.16 -6.31
C SER A 78 4.61 15.89 -5.09
N TYR A 79 4.18 15.04 -4.16
CA TYR A 79 4.98 14.63 -2.99
C TYR A 79 6.14 13.70 -3.36
N PHE A 80 6.11 13.09 -4.55
CA PHE A 80 7.14 12.19 -5.05
C PHE A 80 8.01 12.83 -6.15
N LEU A 81 7.85 14.13 -6.39
CA LEU A 81 8.63 14.90 -7.36
C LEU A 81 9.61 15.83 -6.63
N GLY A 82 10.86 15.86 -7.08
CA GLY A 82 11.88 16.77 -6.53
C GLY A 82 13.19 16.05 -6.26
N SER A 83 14.04 16.69 -5.46
CA SER A 83 15.35 16.16 -5.04
C SER A 83 15.46 15.95 -3.53
N GLY A 84 14.35 16.15 -2.80
CA GLY A 84 14.27 15.93 -1.37
C GLY A 84 13.93 14.48 -1.04
N ASP A 85 14.18 14.12 0.22
CA ASP A 85 13.75 12.85 0.79
C ASP A 85 12.31 12.95 1.27
N GLN A 86 11.62 11.81 1.25
CA GLN A 86 10.25 11.70 1.75
C GLN A 86 10.16 10.56 2.76
N ASP A 87 9.65 10.87 3.94
CA ASP A 87 9.48 9.89 5.01
C ASP A 87 8.20 9.09 4.82
N LEU A 88 8.35 7.76 4.75
CA LEU A 88 7.25 6.81 4.67
C LEU A 88 7.18 5.98 5.95
N ILE A 89 5.98 5.83 6.47
CA ILE A 89 5.68 4.94 7.59
C ILE A 89 5.03 3.68 7.03
N PHE A 90 5.66 2.55 7.30
CA PHE A 90 5.08 1.23 7.04
C PHE A 90 4.54 0.66 8.36
N THR A 91 3.25 0.33 8.39
CA THR A 91 2.61 -0.31 9.55
C THR A 91 2.12 -1.69 9.19
N ALA A 92 2.24 -2.63 10.13
CA ALA A 92 1.74 -3.98 10.01
C ALA A 92 1.21 -4.41 11.38
N LEU A 93 -0.11 -4.44 11.53
CA LEU A 93 -0.79 -4.69 12.80
C LEU A 93 -1.70 -5.93 12.69
N GLY A 94 -1.51 -6.90 13.57
CA GLY A 94 -2.44 -8.03 13.71
C GLY A 94 -3.68 -7.59 14.50
N THR A 95 -4.87 -7.85 13.98
CA THR A 95 -6.15 -7.39 14.53
C THR A 95 -7.13 -8.54 14.75
N SER A 96 -6.61 -9.74 15.01
CA SER A 96 -7.41 -10.95 15.19
C SER A 96 -8.47 -10.81 16.29
N THR A 97 -9.69 -11.27 15.99
CA THR A 97 -10.80 -11.26 16.94
C THR A 97 -11.48 -12.61 17.03
N VAL A 98 -12.17 -12.84 18.15
CA VAL A 98 -13.05 -13.99 18.33
C VAL A 98 -14.42 -13.51 18.77
N THR A 99 -15.47 -14.16 18.25
CA THR A 99 -16.86 -13.93 18.66
C THR A 99 -17.51 -15.27 18.95
N GLY A 100 -18.21 -15.39 20.09
CA GLY A 100 -18.84 -16.65 20.50
C GLY A 100 -19.60 -16.52 21.81
N ALA A 101 -19.73 -17.63 22.54
CA ALA A 101 -20.34 -17.65 23.87
C ALA A 101 -19.60 -16.77 24.88
N GLY A 102 -20.32 -16.26 25.89
CA GLY A 102 -19.78 -15.31 26.88
C GLY A 102 -18.75 -15.91 27.86
N ASN A 103 -18.64 -17.23 27.94
CA ASN A 103 -17.66 -17.93 28.77
C ASN A 103 -16.42 -18.41 27.98
N LEU A 104 -16.15 -17.81 26.81
CA LEU A 104 -15.04 -18.15 25.95
C LEU A 104 -13.71 -17.59 26.49
N LEU A 105 -12.66 -18.42 26.47
CA LEU A 105 -11.27 -17.98 26.60
C LEU A 105 -10.55 -18.20 25.27
N SER A 106 -9.80 -17.21 24.81
CA SER A 106 -9.10 -17.24 23.53
C SER A 106 -7.74 -16.56 23.62
N GLY A 107 -6.80 -16.98 22.79
CA GLY A 107 -5.52 -16.31 22.57
C GLY A 107 -5.11 -16.41 21.11
N PHE A 108 -4.35 -15.42 20.65
CA PHE A 108 -3.84 -15.36 19.28
C PHE A 108 -2.35 -15.10 19.29
N GLN A 109 -1.62 -15.82 18.43
CA GLN A 109 -0.26 -15.52 18.07
C GLN A 109 -0.24 -15.14 16.59
N THR A 110 -0.33 -13.84 16.31
CA THR A 110 -0.37 -13.32 14.94
C THR A 110 0.98 -12.72 14.57
N GLN A 111 1.50 -13.11 13.40
CA GLN A 111 2.68 -12.52 12.78
C GLN A 111 2.22 -11.83 11.50
N VAL A 112 2.70 -10.60 11.28
CA VAL A 112 2.33 -9.80 10.11
C VAL A 112 3.61 -9.29 9.46
N ALA A 113 3.69 -9.43 8.14
CA ALA A 113 4.76 -8.92 7.31
C ALA A 113 4.16 -8.37 6.02
N GLY A 114 4.89 -7.50 5.34
CA GLY A 114 4.52 -7.04 4.02
C GLY A 114 5.72 -6.51 3.26
N GLU A 115 5.51 -6.33 1.96
CA GLU A 115 6.50 -5.83 1.02
C GLU A 115 5.90 -4.63 0.28
N VAL A 116 6.73 -3.60 0.07
CA VAL A 116 6.35 -2.39 -0.65
C VAL A 116 7.25 -2.23 -1.85
N THR A 117 6.63 -2.08 -3.03
CA THR A 117 7.34 -1.76 -4.27
C THR A 117 6.92 -0.38 -4.75
N LEU A 118 7.89 0.49 -4.99
CA LEU A 118 7.70 1.79 -5.60
C LEU A 118 8.25 1.77 -7.03
N THR A 119 7.41 2.12 -8.00
CA THR A 119 7.75 2.13 -9.42
C THR A 119 7.56 3.52 -10.01
N TYR A 120 8.58 4.04 -10.69
CA TYR A 120 8.50 5.30 -11.44
C TYR A 120 8.48 5.03 -12.94
N GLU A 121 7.46 5.56 -13.62
CA GLU A 121 7.37 5.54 -15.07
C GLU A 121 7.56 6.96 -15.63
N TYR A 122 8.53 7.14 -16.52
CA TYR A 122 8.87 8.45 -17.10
C TYR A 122 8.33 8.57 -18.53
N GLN A 123 7.73 9.72 -18.85
CA GLN A 123 7.39 10.08 -20.22
C GLN A 123 8.47 10.95 -20.84
N SER A 124 8.83 10.66 -22.10
CA SER A 124 9.82 11.43 -22.86
C SER A 124 9.28 12.83 -23.17
N VAL A 125 10.02 13.87 -22.79
CA VAL A 125 9.71 15.25 -23.20
C VAL A 125 10.37 15.53 -24.56
N PRO A 126 9.63 15.95 -25.60
CA PRO A 126 10.22 16.34 -26.87
C PRO A 126 11.16 17.54 -26.72
N GLU A 127 12.31 17.50 -27.40
CA GLU A 127 13.26 18.62 -27.38
C GLU A 127 12.60 19.91 -27.93
N PRO A 128 12.77 21.08 -27.26
CA PRO A 128 12.25 22.33 -27.76
C PRO A 128 12.98 22.71 -29.06
N THR A 129 12.28 22.62 -30.19
CA THR A 129 12.80 22.88 -31.54
C THR A 129 13.11 24.37 -31.83
N SER A 130 13.12 25.22 -30.81
CA SER A 130 13.15 26.69 -30.96
C SER A 130 14.54 27.29 -31.18
N VAL A 131 15.64 26.54 -31.01
CA VAL A 131 17.01 27.10 -31.07
C VAL A 131 17.59 27.16 -32.50
N ILE A 132 17.03 26.44 -33.47
CA ILE A 132 17.58 26.37 -34.83
C ILE A 132 17.05 27.51 -35.74
N GLY A 133 15.85 28.05 -35.45
CA GLY A 133 15.23 29.09 -36.29
C GLY A 133 15.81 30.51 -36.15
N LEU A 134 16.37 30.85 -34.99
CA LEU A 134 16.88 32.21 -34.73
C LEU A 134 18.33 32.41 -35.20
N GLY A 135 19.12 31.34 -35.33
CA GLY A 135 20.51 31.42 -35.80
C GLY A 135 20.66 31.62 -37.32
N LEU A 136 19.70 31.16 -38.12
CA LEU A 136 19.78 31.22 -39.59
C LEU A 136 19.24 32.52 -40.21
N VAL A 137 18.40 33.29 -39.48
CA VAL A 137 17.93 34.59 -39.97
C VAL A 137 18.98 35.70 -39.77
N GLY A 138 19.83 35.59 -38.74
CA GLY A 138 20.86 36.58 -38.43
C GLY A 138 22.05 36.63 -39.39
N LEU A 139 22.41 35.50 -40.02
CA LEU A 139 23.54 35.45 -40.97
C LEU A 139 23.20 35.92 -42.40
N GLY A 140 21.91 36.02 -42.76
CA GLY A 140 21.48 36.40 -44.11
C GLY A 140 21.54 37.90 -44.42
N LEU A 141 21.63 38.77 -43.41
CA LEU A 141 21.56 40.23 -43.58
C LEU A 141 22.93 40.93 -43.72
N LEU A 142 24.05 40.21 -43.55
CA LEU A 142 25.39 40.81 -43.59
C LEU A 142 26.05 40.85 -44.99
N THR A 143 25.45 40.28 -46.03
CA THR A 143 26.08 40.18 -47.37
C THR A 143 25.62 41.23 -48.39
N GLN A 144 24.73 42.16 -48.04
CA GLN A 144 24.33 43.25 -48.93
C GLN A 144 25.03 44.58 -48.61
N THR A 145 26.36 44.65 -48.74
CA THR A 145 26.99 45.94 -49.04
C THR A 145 28.13 45.79 -50.06
N LYS A 146 28.08 46.69 -51.06
CA LYS A 146 29.11 47.03 -52.07
C LYS A 146 29.15 46.18 -53.33
N ARG A 147 28.45 46.68 -54.37
CA ARG A 147 29.11 47.08 -55.64
C ARG A 147 28.21 48.01 -56.46
N THR A 148 28.45 49.31 -56.33
CA THR A 148 28.07 50.34 -57.30
C THR A 148 29.35 50.93 -57.92
N ARG A 149 29.51 50.80 -59.25
CA ARG A 149 29.74 51.91 -60.22
C ARG A 149 30.27 51.43 -61.59
N LYS A 150 29.44 51.67 -62.61
CA LYS A 150 29.71 52.19 -63.98
C LYS A 150 31.17 52.31 -64.48
N SER A 151 31.42 51.79 -65.69
CA SER A 151 31.73 52.58 -66.90
C SER A 151 31.28 51.81 -68.14
#